data_AF-A0A9D7T108-F1
#
_entry.id   AF-A0A9D7T108-F1
#
_cell.length_a   1.000
_cell.length_b   1.000
_cell.length_c   1.000
_cell.angle_alpha   90.00
_cell.angle_beta   90.00
_cell.angle_gamma   90.00
#
_symmetry.space_group_name_H-M   'P 1'
#
loop_
_entity.id
_entity.type
_entity.pdbx_description
1 polymer ?
#
loop_
_entity_poly.entity_id
_entity_poly.type
_entity_poly.pdbx_seq_one_letter_code
_entity_poly.pdbx_strand_id
1 'polypeptide(L)'
;MKSSFQILVIIIGLAYPICAQHGNLDSTFNINGRVTTNFPNFGASVSAGGLQSDGKIIAAGTVAFGNNAYFGVARYNTNGTLDTTFGLEGKAIIQIGSQRDYMRDLSIQPDDKILIVGITLKDTNSHIALLRLLPNGVLDSAFGINGVTILALEGRDNNGTSIALQSDGKIVLAGFTYSPNTDALVYRFTPEGIPDSSFGTFGKIVTVIPFVSNGANDIVIQHDGKIVIGGFVGSAHNNVAVYDFSLMRFNENGTPDSTFNEDGIVRTSINQWVDQISQLAIQPDGKIIAAGYTNSGDPNHTNYEFVVARYNEDGTLDMDFGTDGLAVISFGTEDDRANSVAIQSDGKIVAVGYTSSWQESDFAIARFHPDGSLDSGWGIGGKLTTDFNSSRDGGYSVVIQPDGKIIAFGFTDNEGPLNFALVRYLPELFMGVLDFSAVHDILIYPNPIQENFVLEYTLIKDETLTIEIVDMFGRSIQVLASRVSKLTGPHKESFHLGKEILPGNYVVRISNQHGSINIKVIKE
;
A
#
# COMPACT_ATOMS: atom_id res chain seq x y z
N MET A 1 -65.91 29.29 29.92
CA MET A 1 -65.27 28.76 28.71
C MET A 1 -63.82 29.24 28.69
N LYS A 2 -62.88 28.39 29.09
CA LYS A 2 -61.44 28.64 28.93
C LYS A 2 -60.83 27.39 28.31
N SER A 3 -60.19 27.60 27.18
CA SER A 3 -59.67 26.63 26.24
C SER A 3 -58.43 25.92 26.77
N SER A 4 -58.34 24.64 26.43
CA SER A 4 -57.19 23.75 26.60
C SER A 4 -55.95 24.28 25.87
N PHE A 5 -54.79 24.15 26.50
CA PHE A 5 -53.49 24.09 25.82
C PHE A 5 -52.67 22.99 26.50
N GLN A 6 -52.58 21.82 25.89
CA GLN A 6 -51.57 20.81 26.20
C GLN A 6 -50.30 21.19 25.44
N ILE A 7 -49.22 21.48 26.16
CA ILE A 7 -47.89 21.63 25.57
C ILE A 7 -47.31 20.23 25.42
N LEU A 8 -47.26 19.74 24.18
CA LEU A 8 -46.52 18.55 23.78
C LEU A 8 -45.04 18.95 23.68
N VAL A 9 -44.23 18.55 24.66
CA VAL A 9 -42.77 18.67 24.55
C VAL A 9 -42.28 17.52 23.68
N ILE A 10 -42.08 17.79 22.39
CA ILE A 10 -41.37 16.88 21.49
C ILE A 10 -39.89 17.05 21.80
N ILE A 11 -39.29 16.11 22.54
CA ILE A 11 -37.85 15.95 22.59
C ILE A 11 -37.44 15.38 21.23
N ILE A 12 -37.04 16.26 20.31
CA ILE A 12 -36.31 15.83 19.11
C ILE A 12 -34.93 15.44 19.61
N GLY A 13 -34.76 14.15 19.93
CA GLY A 13 -33.44 13.56 20.03
C GLY A 13 -32.80 13.66 18.65
N LEU A 14 -31.88 14.61 18.48
CA LEU A 14 -30.90 14.56 17.41
C LEU A 14 -30.09 13.29 17.63
N ALA A 15 -30.51 12.20 16.96
CA ALA A 15 -29.65 11.06 16.76
C ALA A 15 -28.52 11.55 15.86
N TYR A 16 -27.36 11.86 16.45
CA TYR A 16 -26.12 11.87 15.70
C TYR A 16 -26.04 10.50 15.01
N PRO A 17 -25.79 10.43 13.69
CA PRO A 17 -25.25 9.20 13.15
C PRO A 17 -23.94 8.99 13.90
N ILE A 18 -23.92 8.01 14.79
CA ILE A 18 -22.66 7.46 15.30
C ILE A 18 -21.96 6.99 14.04
N CYS A 19 -20.96 7.75 13.60
CA CYS A 19 -20.14 7.41 12.46
C CYS A 19 -19.64 5.98 12.69
N ALA A 20 -19.83 5.12 11.70
CA ALA A 20 -19.42 3.73 11.78
C ALA A 20 -17.94 3.65 12.16
N GLN A 21 -17.64 2.80 13.14
CA GLN A 21 -16.30 2.51 13.65
C GLN A 21 -15.33 2.24 12.49
N HIS A 22 -14.07 2.62 12.68
CA HIS A 22 -12.93 2.48 11.75
C HIS A 22 -12.56 1.00 11.50
N GLY A 23 -13.55 0.19 11.10
CA GLY A 23 -13.58 -1.28 11.24
C GLY A 23 -12.58 -2.05 10.38
N ASN A 24 -11.74 -1.33 9.64
CA ASN A 24 -10.69 -1.92 8.83
C ASN A 24 -9.29 -1.66 9.37
N LEU A 25 -9.09 -0.88 10.45
CA LEU A 25 -7.76 -0.78 11.05
C LEU A 25 -7.45 -2.03 11.89
N ASP A 26 -6.24 -2.55 11.75
CA ASP A 26 -5.78 -3.66 12.58
C ASP A 26 -5.32 -3.14 13.95
N SER A 27 -6.20 -3.23 14.95
CA SER A 27 -5.91 -2.78 16.32
C SER A 27 -4.73 -3.49 16.99
N THR A 28 -4.28 -4.64 16.45
CA THR A 28 -3.11 -5.37 16.97
C THR A 28 -1.77 -4.83 16.45
N PHE A 29 -1.80 -3.89 15.51
CA PHE A 29 -0.60 -3.23 14.97
C PHE A 29 -0.29 -1.96 15.76
N ASN A 30 0.80 -2.00 16.52
CA ASN A 30 1.32 -0.92 17.34
C ASN A 30 0.18 -0.21 18.13
N ILE A 31 -0.06 1.08 17.91
CA ILE A 31 -1.12 1.83 18.61
C ILE A 31 -2.31 1.92 17.66
N ASN A 32 -3.32 1.06 17.88
CA ASN A 32 -4.61 1.08 17.16
C ASN A 32 -4.48 1.06 15.63
N GLY A 33 -3.56 0.27 15.08
CA GLY A 33 -3.36 0.18 13.63
C GLY A 33 -2.33 1.14 13.06
N ARG A 34 -1.69 1.98 13.89
CA ARG A 34 -0.86 3.10 13.44
C ARG A 34 0.53 3.08 14.06
N VAL A 35 1.51 3.53 13.28
CA VAL A 35 2.89 3.75 13.71
C VAL A 35 3.27 5.17 13.31
N THR A 36 3.86 5.91 14.24
CA THR A 36 4.59 7.15 13.96
C THR A 36 6.03 6.98 14.40
N THR A 37 6.97 7.28 13.52
CA THR A 37 8.41 7.18 13.80
C THR A 37 9.11 8.48 13.47
N ASN A 38 9.65 9.11 14.51
CA ASN A 38 10.46 10.31 14.37
C ASN A 38 11.93 9.99 14.08
N PHE A 39 12.62 10.91 13.43
CA PHE A 39 14.08 10.93 13.35
C PHE A 39 14.56 12.18 14.09
N PRO A 40 15.24 12.06 15.25
CA PRO A 40 15.56 13.21 16.08
C PRO A 40 16.31 14.31 15.30
N ASN A 41 15.78 15.53 15.34
CA ASN A 41 16.25 16.71 14.61
C ASN A 41 15.99 16.70 13.09
N PHE A 42 15.25 15.74 12.55
CA PHE A 42 14.91 15.68 11.13
C PHE A 42 13.40 15.69 10.92
N GLY A 43 12.94 16.34 9.86
CA GLY A 43 11.67 15.97 9.23
C GLY A 43 11.87 14.71 8.40
N ALA A 44 10.93 13.78 8.43
CA ALA A 44 11.04 12.47 7.82
C ALA A 44 9.75 12.12 7.06
N SER A 45 9.88 11.70 5.80
CA SER A 45 8.76 11.26 4.96
C SER A 45 9.10 9.94 4.28
N VAL A 46 8.22 8.93 4.39
CA VAL A 46 8.39 7.66 3.68
C VAL A 46 8.09 7.85 2.19
N SER A 47 8.93 7.29 1.32
CA SER A 47 8.66 7.20 -0.11
C SER A 47 8.22 5.78 -0.49
N ALA A 48 8.81 4.75 0.12
CA ALA A 48 8.48 3.35 -0.16
C ALA A 48 8.57 2.44 1.07
N GLY A 49 7.81 1.34 1.02
CA GLY A 49 7.86 0.28 2.02
C GLY A 49 8.02 -1.11 1.40
N GLY A 50 8.48 -2.08 2.18
CA GLY A 50 8.69 -3.46 1.73
C GLY A 50 8.64 -4.46 2.87
N LEU A 51 8.49 -5.75 2.54
CA LEU A 51 8.45 -6.85 3.49
C LEU A 51 9.67 -7.75 3.32
N GLN A 52 10.36 -8.05 4.43
CA GLN A 52 11.37 -9.10 4.48
C GLN A 52 10.70 -10.48 4.62
N SER A 53 11.44 -11.54 4.31
CA SER A 53 10.97 -12.93 4.28
C SER A 53 10.45 -13.43 5.64
N ASP A 54 10.93 -12.83 6.74
CA ASP A 54 10.50 -13.09 8.11
C ASP A 54 9.25 -12.28 8.52
N GLY A 55 8.68 -11.50 7.60
CA GLY A 55 7.51 -10.65 7.82
C GLY A 55 7.84 -9.30 8.46
N LYS A 56 9.12 -8.98 8.74
CA LYS A 56 9.50 -7.63 9.18
C LYS A 56 9.25 -6.62 8.06
N ILE A 57 8.97 -5.41 8.49
CA ILE A 57 8.53 -4.32 7.62
C ILE A 57 9.65 -3.30 7.50
N ILE A 58 10.02 -2.93 6.28
CA ILE A 58 10.96 -1.85 5.98
C ILE A 58 10.16 -0.64 5.51
N ALA A 59 10.46 0.53 6.06
CA ALA A 59 10.02 1.81 5.53
C ALA A 59 11.27 2.65 5.22
N ALA A 60 11.34 3.21 4.01
CA ALA A 60 12.44 4.07 3.61
C ALA A 60 11.93 5.34 2.92
N GLY A 61 12.68 6.41 3.13
CA GLY A 61 12.30 7.72 2.65
C GLY A 61 13.38 8.75 2.88
N THR A 62 12.98 10.02 2.86
CA THR A 62 13.91 11.13 3.05
C THR A 62 13.84 11.63 4.49
N VAL A 63 14.99 11.87 5.10
CA VAL A 63 15.13 12.59 6.37
C VAL A 63 15.88 13.90 6.12
N ALA A 64 15.34 15.03 6.57
CA ALA A 64 15.82 16.36 6.21
C ALA A 64 15.97 17.28 7.41
N PHE A 65 17.04 18.08 7.42
CA PHE A 65 17.31 19.11 8.42
C PHE A 65 17.92 20.34 7.75
N GLY A 66 17.23 21.49 7.89
CA GLY A 66 17.60 22.71 7.19
C GLY A 66 17.59 22.49 5.67
N ASN A 67 18.73 22.73 5.02
CA ASN A 67 18.90 22.49 3.58
C ASN A 67 19.44 21.09 3.24
N ASN A 68 19.69 20.25 4.25
CA ASN A 68 20.25 18.91 4.04
C ASN A 68 19.15 17.85 4.00
N ALA A 69 19.30 16.88 3.10
CA ALA A 69 18.44 15.70 3.01
C ALA A 69 19.31 14.44 2.89
N TYR A 70 18.89 13.36 3.55
CA TYR A 70 19.55 12.05 3.58
C TYR A 70 18.52 10.93 3.37
N PHE A 71 18.99 9.73 3.04
CA PHE A 71 18.13 8.56 3.02
C PHE A 71 17.91 8.08 4.46
N GLY A 72 16.66 7.94 4.86
CA GLY A 72 16.27 7.37 6.15
C GLY A 72 15.60 6.01 5.93
N VAL A 73 15.95 5.02 6.75
CA VAL A 73 15.36 3.68 6.73
C VAL A 73 15.00 3.29 8.15
N ALA A 74 13.81 2.73 8.36
CA ALA A 74 13.38 2.15 9.61
C ALA A 74 12.90 0.72 9.39
N ARG A 75 13.16 -0.17 10.36
CA ARG A 75 12.62 -1.53 10.37
C ARG A 75 11.69 -1.73 11.55
N TYR A 76 10.58 -2.43 11.29
CA TYR A 76 9.57 -2.77 12.27
C TYR A 76 9.37 -4.29 12.34
N ASN A 77 9.04 -4.78 13.53
CA ASN A 77 8.52 -6.11 13.73
C ASN A 77 7.14 -6.26 13.08
N THR A 78 6.66 -7.50 12.93
CA THR A 78 5.35 -7.81 12.37
C THR A 78 4.18 -7.17 13.12
N ASN A 79 4.36 -6.76 14.38
CA ASN A 79 3.37 -6.04 15.17
C ASN A 79 3.51 -4.51 15.10
N GLY A 80 4.41 -3.98 14.28
CA GLY A 80 4.61 -2.55 14.07
C GLY A 80 5.50 -1.86 15.10
N THR A 81 6.05 -2.57 16.08
CA THR A 81 7.08 -2.01 16.98
C THR A 81 8.43 -1.91 16.25
N LEU A 82 9.26 -0.90 16.55
CA LEU A 82 10.60 -0.78 15.96
C LEU A 82 11.46 -2.01 16.30
N ASP A 83 12.16 -2.53 15.31
CA ASP A 83 13.13 -3.61 15.51
C ASP A 83 14.50 -3.03 15.85
N THR A 84 14.85 -3.05 17.13
CA THR A 84 16.10 -2.46 17.65
C THR A 84 17.38 -3.16 17.19
N THR A 85 17.28 -4.30 16.48
CA THR A 85 18.45 -5.00 15.90
C THR A 85 18.88 -4.44 14.54
N PHE A 86 18.09 -3.53 13.95
CA PHE A 86 18.39 -2.89 12.67
C PHE A 86 19.06 -1.53 12.88
N GLY A 87 20.19 -1.28 12.21
CA GLY A 87 20.91 -0.01 12.30
C GLY A 87 21.15 0.44 13.75
N LEU A 88 20.85 1.70 14.03
CA LEU A 88 20.84 2.27 15.37
C LEU A 88 19.39 2.35 15.86
N GLU A 89 19.03 1.50 16.83
CA GLU A 89 17.70 1.48 17.46
C GLU A 89 16.54 1.34 16.47
N GLY A 90 16.72 0.53 15.43
CA GLY A 90 15.73 0.27 14.39
C GLY A 90 15.75 1.24 13.22
N LYS A 91 16.73 2.15 13.17
CA LYS A 91 16.83 3.21 12.16
C LYS A 91 18.23 3.28 11.55
N ALA A 92 18.30 3.66 10.28
CA ALA A 92 19.53 4.00 9.59
C ALA A 92 19.36 5.33 8.86
N ILE A 93 20.36 6.21 8.95
CA ILE A 93 20.47 7.42 8.13
C ILE A 93 21.71 7.25 7.27
N ILE A 94 21.53 7.28 5.95
CA ILE A 94 22.59 7.08 4.98
C ILE A 94 22.81 8.39 4.23
N GLN A 95 24.04 8.88 4.31
CA GLN A 95 24.52 10.02 3.54
C GLN A 95 25.40 9.50 2.40
N ILE A 96 25.08 9.89 1.17
CA ILE A 96 25.83 9.51 -0.04
C ILE A 96 26.58 10.73 -0.58
N GLY A 97 25.87 11.86 -0.64
CA GLY A 97 26.37 13.12 -1.16
C GLY A 97 26.68 14.15 -0.07
N SER A 98 26.96 15.37 -0.49
CA SER A 98 27.32 16.44 0.42
C SER A 98 26.10 17.13 1.04
N GLN A 99 24.99 17.32 0.32
CA GLN A 99 23.89 18.14 0.83
C GLN A 99 22.45 17.76 0.45
N ARG A 100 22.14 16.87 -0.51
CA ARG A 100 20.72 16.56 -0.82
C ARG A 100 20.55 15.17 -1.43
N ASP A 101 20.21 14.21 -0.58
CA ASP A 101 19.88 12.85 -0.98
C ASP A 101 18.37 12.61 -0.76
N TYR A 102 17.61 12.44 -1.84
CA TYR A 102 16.17 12.16 -1.81
C TYR A 102 15.89 10.71 -2.22
N MET A 103 15.37 9.93 -1.29
CA MET A 103 15.00 8.54 -1.54
C MET A 103 13.69 8.48 -2.33
N ARG A 104 13.59 7.55 -3.28
CA ARG A 104 12.41 7.38 -4.13
C ARG A 104 11.74 6.02 -3.97
N ASP A 105 12.49 4.94 -4.10
CA ASP A 105 11.91 3.60 -4.06
C ASP A 105 12.88 2.53 -3.52
N LEU A 106 12.32 1.42 -3.02
CA LEU A 106 13.07 0.29 -2.49
C LEU A 106 12.55 -1.03 -3.03
N SER A 107 13.45 -2.01 -3.15
CA SER A 107 13.09 -3.40 -3.38
C SER A 107 13.80 -4.30 -2.37
N ILE A 108 13.06 -5.26 -1.81
CA ILE A 108 13.64 -6.32 -0.99
C ILE A 108 14.12 -7.44 -1.90
N GLN A 109 15.38 -7.83 -1.78
CA GLN A 109 15.95 -8.96 -2.52
C GLN A 109 15.57 -10.30 -1.87
N PRO A 110 15.61 -11.43 -2.59
CA PRO A 110 15.27 -12.75 -2.03
C PRO A 110 16.11 -13.20 -0.82
N ASP A 111 17.27 -12.56 -0.60
CA ASP A 111 18.17 -12.78 0.54
C ASP A 111 18.01 -11.72 1.65
N ASP A 112 16.88 -11.01 1.65
CA ASP A 112 16.50 -9.94 2.58
C ASP A 112 17.39 -8.68 2.55
N LYS A 113 18.33 -8.59 1.60
CA LYS A 113 19.02 -7.33 1.34
C LYS A 113 18.04 -6.29 0.79
N ILE A 114 18.34 -5.01 1.06
CA ILE A 114 17.46 -3.90 0.72
C ILE A 114 18.16 -3.07 -0.34
N LEU A 115 17.61 -3.06 -1.56
CA LEU A 115 18.03 -2.14 -2.61
C LEU A 115 17.23 -0.85 -2.50
N ILE A 116 17.91 0.29 -2.65
CA ILE A 116 17.29 1.61 -2.58
C ILE A 116 17.77 2.44 -3.76
N VAL A 117 16.82 3.09 -4.42
CA VAL A 117 17.07 4.10 -5.46
C VAL A 117 16.63 5.48 -4.99
N GLY A 118 17.36 6.50 -5.42
CA GLY A 118 16.92 7.87 -5.32
C GLY A 118 17.85 8.83 -6.05
N ILE A 119 17.85 10.06 -5.58
CA ILE A 119 18.61 11.16 -6.13
C ILE A 119 19.67 11.56 -5.11
N THR A 120 20.88 11.85 -5.58
CA THR A 120 21.92 12.52 -4.79
C THR A 120 22.39 13.75 -5.55
N LEU A 121 22.46 14.89 -4.86
CA LEU A 121 23.12 16.07 -5.42
C LEU A 121 24.64 15.94 -5.22
N LYS A 122 25.36 15.97 -6.33
CA LYS A 122 26.81 16.13 -6.35
C LYS A 122 27.13 17.28 -7.30
N ASP A 123 28.00 18.18 -6.85
CA ASP A 123 28.33 19.40 -7.59
C ASP A 123 27.07 20.27 -7.82
N THR A 124 26.77 20.65 -9.06
CA THR A 124 25.58 21.47 -9.41
C THR A 124 24.39 20.64 -9.88
N ASN A 125 24.56 19.34 -10.15
CA ASN A 125 23.56 18.51 -10.81
C ASN A 125 23.08 17.37 -9.91
N SER A 126 21.87 16.90 -10.17
CA SER A 126 21.31 15.69 -9.58
C SER A 126 21.80 14.44 -10.33
N HIS A 127 22.16 13.43 -9.54
CA HIS A 127 22.56 12.11 -10.01
C HIS A 127 21.67 11.05 -9.41
N ILE A 128 21.62 9.90 -10.07
CA ILE A 128 20.93 8.73 -9.52
C ILE A 128 21.86 8.06 -8.53
N ALA A 129 21.34 7.77 -7.34
CA ALA A 129 22.00 6.92 -6.37
C ALA A 129 21.28 5.59 -6.27
N LEU A 130 22.03 4.51 -6.44
CA LEU A 130 21.59 3.13 -6.22
C LEU A 130 22.46 2.54 -5.11
N LEU A 131 21.87 2.06 -4.03
CA LEU A 131 22.61 1.45 -2.93
C LEU A 131 22.00 0.14 -2.48
N ARG A 132 22.80 -0.62 -1.73
CA ARG A 132 22.34 -1.85 -1.08
C ARG A 132 22.67 -1.85 0.41
N LEU A 133 21.68 -2.17 1.23
CA LEU A 133 21.86 -2.49 2.64
C LEU A 133 21.78 -4.01 2.84
N LEU A 134 22.59 -4.51 3.77
CA LEU A 134 22.42 -5.83 4.37
C LEU A 134 21.10 -5.87 5.16
N PRO A 135 20.57 -7.08 5.48
CA PRO A 135 19.33 -7.20 6.24
C PRO A 135 19.35 -6.49 7.60
N ASN A 136 20.53 -6.21 8.17
CA ASN A 136 20.69 -5.48 9.44
C ASN A 136 20.77 -3.94 9.29
N GLY A 137 20.64 -3.41 8.06
CA GLY A 137 20.66 -1.97 7.79
C GLY A 137 22.04 -1.36 7.58
N VAL A 138 23.11 -2.16 7.57
CA VAL A 138 24.47 -1.72 7.23
C VAL A 138 24.65 -1.72 5.72
N LEU A 139 25.35 -0.73 5.15
CA LEU A 139 25.72 -0.73 3.72
C LEU A 139 26.50 -1.98 3.34
N ASP A 140 26.10 -2.63 2.25
CA ASP A 140 26.77 -3.82 1.71
C ASP A 140 28.00 -3.41 0.89
N SER A 141 29.19 -3.51 1.48
CA SER A 141 30.44 -3.11 0.82
C SER A 141 30.78 -3.90 -0.45
N ALA A 142 30.12 -5.03 -0.71
CA ALA A 142 30.29 -5.81 -1.94
C ALA A 142 29.48 -5.28 -3.13
N PHE A 143 28.62 -4.27 -2.92
CA PHE A 143 27.81 -3.66 -3.97
C PHE A 143 28.40 -2.33 -4.44
N GLY A 144 28.49 -2.12 -5.75
CA GLY A 144 29.02 -0.88 -6.33
C GLY A 144 30.38 -0.50 -5.74
N ILE A 145 30.52 0.77 -5.35
CA ILE A 145 31.68 1.27 -4.62
C ILE A 145 31.26 1.48 -3.16
N ASN A 146 31.70 0.60 -2.26
CA ASN A 146 31.39 0.64 -0.83
C ASN A 146 29.88 0.69 -0.51
N GLY A 147 29.08 -0.06 -1.26
CA GLY A 147 27.63 -0.15 -1.10
C GLY A 147 26.81 0.78 -1.97
N VAL A 148 27.45 1.63 -2.79
CA VAL A 148 26.76 2.65 -3.58
C VAL A 148 27.27 2.72 -5.02
N THR A 149 26.34 2.84 -5.96
CA THR A 149 26.57 3.20 -7.35
C THR A 149 25.93 4.57 -7.62
N ILE A 150 26.73 5.53 -8.10
CA ILE A 150 26.26 6.88 -8.49
C ILE A 150 26.33 6.99 -10.00
N LEU A 151 25.25 7.46 -10.63
CA LEU A 151 25.14 7.56 -12.08
C LEU A 151 24.91 9.00 -12.51
N ALA A 152 25.77 9.45 -13.42
CA ALA A 152 25.70 10.76 -14.03
C ALA A 152 25.63 10.61 -15.55
N LEU A 153 24.69 11.35 -16.16
CA LEU A 153 24.79 11.72 -17.57
C LEU A 153 25.39 13.13 -17.61
N GLU A 154 26.54 13.28 -18.28
CA GLU A 154 27.31 14.53 -18.26
C GLU A 154 26.45 15.74 -18.65
N GLY A 155 26.51 16.79 -17.82
CA GLY A 155 25.79 18.04 -18.04
C GLY A 155 24.27 17.98 -17.82
N ARG A 156 23.74 16.89 -17.26
CA ARG A 156 22.29 16.71 -17.04
C ARG A 156 21.94 16.42 -15.59
N ASP A 157 20.74 16.84 -15.21
CA ASP A 157 20.04 16.37 -14.02
C ASP A 157 19.42 14.99 -14.28
N ASN A 158 19.57 14.06 -13.33
CA ASN A 158 19.13 12.67 -13.46
C ASN A 158 18.40 12.23 -12.20
N ASN A 159 17.23 11.63 -12.36
CA ASN A 159 16.39 11.17 -11.26
C ASN A 159 16.07 9.70 -11.46
N GLY A 160 16.42 8.86 -10.48
CA GLY A 160 15.95 7.47 -10.42
C GLY A 160 14.69 7.44 -9.55
N THR A 161 13.63 6.83 -10.07
CA THR A 161 12.29 6.89 -9.48
C THR A 161 11.84 5.54 -8.94
N SER A 162 12.15 4.44 -9.62
CA SER A 162 11.70 3.10 -9.25
C SER A 162 12.72 2.02 -9.60
N ILE A 163 12.66 0.89 -8.89
CA ILE A 163 13.58 -0.25 -9.02
C ILE A 163 12.84 -1.59 -9.06
N ALA A 164 13.22 -2.46 -9.99
CA ALA A 164 12.69 -3.82 -10.11
C ALA A 164 13.81 -4.85 -10.25
N LEU A 165 13.53 -6.09 -9.82
CA LEU A 165 14.45 -7.22 -9.88
C LEU A 165 14.04 -8.19 -10.99
N GLN A 166 14.99 -8.53 -11.87
CA GLN A 166 14.82 -9.65 -12.78
C GLN A 166 15.06 -10.97 -12.05
N SER A 167 14.50 -12.06 -12.59
CA SER A 167 14.59 -13.41 -12.01
C SER A 167 16.02 -13.95 -11.92
N ASP A 168 16.94 -13.42 -12.74
CA ASP A 168 18.36 -13.76 -12.74
C ASP A 168 19.19 -12.92 -11.75
N GLY A 169 18.53 -12.06 -10.97
CA GLY A 169 19.17 -11.19 -9.98
C GLY A 169 19.69 -9.87 -10.54
N LYS A 170 19.56 -9.61 -11.86
CA LYS A 170 19.83 -8.28 -12.42
C LYS A 170 18.83 -7.26 -11.87
N ILE A 171 19.29 -6.02 -11.80
CA ILE A 171 18.54 -4.91 -11.24
C ILE A 171 18.19 -3.96 -12.38
N VAL A 172 16.92 -3.60 -12.53
CA VAL A 172 16.47 -2.62 -13.52
C VAL A 172 15.91 -1.41 -12.78
N LEU A 173 16.23 -0.23 -13.28
CA LEU A 173 15.86 1.04 -12.67
C LEU A 173 15.22 1.93 -13.73
N ALA A 174 14.13 2.60 -13.37
CA ALA A 174 13.54 3.65 -14.18
C ALA A 174 13.73 5.04 -13.57
N GLY A 175 13.53 6.05 -14.41
CA GLY A 175 13.72 7.43 -14.04
C GLY A 175 13.59 8.36 -15.22
N PHE A 176 14.20 9.53 -15.10
CA PHE A 176 14.28 10.50 -16.18
C PHE A 176 15.54 11.35 -16.10
N THR A 177 15.91 11.94 -17.25
CA THR A 177 17.01 12.88 -17.41
C THR A 177 16.52 14.15 -18.10
N TYR A 178 17.19 15.28 -17.88
CA TYR A 178 16.82 16.57 -18.47
C TYR A 178 17.75 16.97 -19.63
N SER A 179 17.21 17.15 -20.85
CA SER A 179 17.87 17.79 -22.00
C SER A 179 16.99 18.04 -23.23
N PRO A 180 16.77 19.29 -23.69
CA PRO A 180 16.19 20.40 -22.91
C PRO A 180 14.81 20.07 -22.32
N ASN A 181 14.16 19.00 -22.77
CA ASN A 181 12.94 18.41 -22.20
C ASN A 181 13.31 17.29 -21.22
N THR A 182 12.33 16.77 -20.49
CA THR A 182 12.50 15.55 -19.70
C THR A 182 12.43 14.33 -20.64
N ASP A 183 13.35 13.38 -20.49
CA ASP A 183 13.37 12.11 -21.23
C ASP A 183 13.36 10.92 -20.26
N ALA A 184 12.53 9.91 -20.52
CA ALA A 184 12.51 8.68 -19.74
C ALA A 184 13.83 7.94 -19.87
N LEU A 185 14.27 7.36 -18.76
CA LEU A 185 15.55 6.70 -18.61
C LEU A 185 15.34 5.34 -17.97
N VAL A 186 15.97 4.31 -18.53
CA VAL A 186 16.04 2.98 -17.94
C VAL A 186 17.50 2.55 -17.85
N TYR A 187 17.93 2.06 -16.70
CA TYR A 187 19.23 1.43 -16.51
C TYR A 187 19.07 -0.04 -16.12
N ARG A 188 20.05 -0.87 -16.49
CA ARG A 188 20.20 -2.21 -15.92
C ARG A 188 21.58 -2.40 -15.30
N PHE A 189 21.63 -3.15 -14.21
CA PHE A 189 22.84 -3.49 -13.47
C PHE A 189 22.95 -5.00 -13.26
N THR A 190 24.19 -5.45 -13.08
CA THR A 190 24.47 -6.77 -12.50
C THR A 190 24.02 -6.83 -11.03
N PRO A 191 23.93 -8.01 -10.43
CA PRO A 191 23.63 -8.16 -9.00
C PRO A 191 24.62 -7.42 -8.09
N GLU A 192 25.82 -7.11 -8.56
CA GLU A 192 26.87 -6.38 -7.85
C GLU A 192 26.74 -4.85 -8.00
N GLY A 193 25.72 -4.35 -8.71
CA GLY A 193 25.46 -2.91 -8.85
C GLY A 193 26.28 -2.23 -9.94
N ILE A 194 26.85 -2.99 -10.86
CA ILE A 194 27.65 -2.49 -11.99
C ILE A 194 26.74 -2.36 -13.22
N PRO A 195 26.77 -1.26 -14.00
CA PRO A 195 25.97 -1.15 -15.23
C PRO A 195 26.20 -2.32 -16.19
N ASP A 196 25.11 -2.95 -16.63
CA ASP A 196 25.15 -4.11 -17.53
C ASP A 196 25.34 -3.66 -18.98
N SER A 197 26.57 -3.72 -19.48
CA SER A 197 26.91 -3.32 -20.86
C SER A 197 26.13 -4.03 -21.97
N SER A 198 25.47 -5.16 -21.70
CA SER A 198 24.64 -5.89 -22.67
C SER A 198 23.23 -5.30 -22.84
N PHE A 199 22.83 -4.35 -22.00
CA PHE A 199 21.52 -3.72 -22.03
C PHE A 199 21.55 -2.35 -22.72
N GLY A 200 20.66 -2.14 -23.69
CA GLY A 200 20.58 -0.88 -24.43
C GLY A 200 21.94 -0.40 -24.95
N THR A 201 22.28 0.85 -24.66
CA THR A 201 23.59 1.44 -24.99
C THR A 201 24.41 1.67 -23.72
N PHE A 202 25.36 0.77 -23.42
CA PHE A 202 26.19 0.81 -22.21
C PHE A 202 25.38 0.74 -20.90
N GLY A 203 24.40 -0.15 -20.84
CA GLY A 203 23.59 -0.39 -19.63
C GLY A 203 22.41 0.54 -19.45
N LYS A 204 22.06 1.33 -20.47
CA LYS A 204 20.95 2.29 -20.38
C LYS A 204 20.17 2.48 -21.67
N ILE A 205 18.96 2.99 -21.52
CA ILE A 205 18.06 3.47 -22.56
C ILE A 205 17.63 4.88 -22.19
N VAL A 206 17.71 5.81 -23.13
CA VAL A 206 17.12 7.15 -23.01
C VAL A 206 16.10 7.30 -24.12
N THR A 207 14.84 7.50 -23.77
CA THR A 207 13.74 7.64 -24.73
C THR A 207 13.49 9.11 -25.01
N VAL A 208 14.00 9.57 -26.16
CA VAL A 208 13.79 10.95 -26.62
C VAL A 208 12.57 11.00 -27.53
N ILE A 209 11.55 11.75 -27.13
CA ILE A 209 10.39 12.05 -27.98
C ILE A 209 10.51 13.51 -28.46
N PRO A 210 10.58 13.75 -29.78
CA PRO A 210 10.78 15.10 -30.29
C PRO A 210 9.76 16.10 -29.75
N PHE A 211 10.26 17.23 -29.23
CA PHE A 211 9.48 18.41 -28.80
C PHE A 211 8.55 18.21 -27.59
N VAL A 212 8.56 17.05 -26.93
CA VAL A 212 7.73 16.80 -25.74
C VAL A 212 8.55 16.21 -24.60
N SER A 213 8.15 16.49 -23.37
CA SER A 213 8.73 15.85 -22.18
C SER A 213 8.11 14.48 -21.97
N ASN A 214 8.88 13.50 -21.51
CA ASN A 214 8.40 12.20 -21.06
C ASN A 214 9.24 11.73 -19.88
N GLY A 215 8.65 10.98 -18.95
CA GLY A 215 9.35 10.52 -17.77
C GLY A 215 8.74 9.24 -17.21
N ALA A 216 9.58 8.42 -16.60
CA ALA A 216 9.15 7.20 -15.91
C ALA A 216 9.10 7.46 -14.40
N ASN A 217 7.94 7.23 -13.81
CA ASN A 217 7.73 7.23 -12.37
C ASN A 217 7.86 5.83 -11.78
N ASP A 218 7.53 4.79 -12.55
CA ASP A 218 7.59 3.41 -12.08
C ASP A 218 8.07 2.41 -13.15
N ILE A 219 8.49 1.22 -12.71
CA ILE A 219 8.95 0.10 -13.55
C ILE A 219 8.48 -1.24 -13.01
N VAL A 220 7.96 -2.09 -13.91
CA VAL A 220 7.59 -3.48 -13.62
C VAL A 220 8.15 -4.42 -14.68
N ILE A 221 8.35 -5.68 -14.30
CA ILE A 221 8.83 -6.73 -15.19
C ILE A 221 7.69 -7.74 -15.41
N GLN A 222 7.32 -7.96 -16.67
CA GLN A 222 6.33 -8.96 -17.06
C GLN A 222 6.91 -10.37 -16.92
N HIS A 223 6.03 -11.38 -16.88
CA HIS A 223 6.43 -12.79 -16.68
C HIS A 223 7.37 -13.33 -17.77
N ASP A 224 7.35 -12.74 -18.96
CA ASP A 224 8.22 -13.08 -20.08
C ASP A 224 9.58 -12.34 -20.07
N GLY A 225 9.85 -11.54 -19.03
CA GLY A 225 11.08 -10.78 -18.87
C GLY A 225 11.09 -9.41 -19.57
N LYS A 226 10.00 -9.03 -20.26
CA LYS A 226 9.86 -7.67 -20.80
C LYS A 226 9.70 -6.66 -19.68
N ILE A 227 10.19 -5.45 -19.94
CA ILE A 227 10.25 -4.35 -18.98
C ILE A 227 9.22 -3.31 -19.39
N VAL A 228 8.32 -2.93 -18.49
CA VAL A 228 7.34 -1.86 -18.70
C VAL A 228 7.64 -0.72 -17.74
N ILE A 229 7.76 0.49 -18.28
CA ILE A 229 7.82 1.73 -17.49
C ILE A 229 6.49 2.46 -17.58
N GLY A 230 6.10 3.13 -16.49
CA GLY A 230 4.90 3.96 -16.40
C GLY A 230 5.24 5.37 -15.94
N GLY A 231 4.55 6.37 -16.46
CA GLY A 231 4.70 7.74 -16.02
C GLY A 231 3.85 8.70 -16.86
N PHE A 232 4.51 9.65 -17.50
CA PHE A 232 3.85 10.70 -18.27
C PHE A 232 4.52 10.95 -19.61
N VAL A 233 3.73 11.44 -20.57
CA VAL A 233 4.23 12.01 -21.82
C VAL A 233 3.52 13.33 -22.10
N GLY A 234 4.26 14.33 -22.53
CA GLY A 234 3.73 15.63 -22.89
C GLY A 234 2.99 15.57 -24.21
N SER A 235 1.90 16.32 -24.29
CA SER A 235 1.15 16.59 -25.52
C SER A 235 1.37 18.05 -25.91
N ALA A 236 1.70 18.31 -27.18
CA ALA A 236 2.02 19.65 -27.65
C ALA A 236 0.75 20.53 -27.69
N HIS A 237 0.50 21.30 -26.63
CA HIS A 237 -0.62 22.24 -26.55
C HIS A 237 -0.14 23.64 -26.13
N ASN A 238 -0.17 24.60 -27.05
CA ASN A 238 -0.21 26.07 -26.83
C ASN A 238 0.47 26.63 -25.55
N ASN A 239 1.70 26.20 -25.24
CA ASN A 239 2.46 26.59 -24.03
C ASN A 239 1.81 26.24 -22.67
N VAL A 240 0.89 25.28 -22.62
CA VAL A 240 0.40 24.70 -21.37
C VAL A 240 0.93 23.27 -21.27
N ALA A 241 1.46 22.90 -20.11
CA ALA A 241 1.93 21.54 -19.87
C ALA A 241 0.72 20.59 -19.78
N VAL A 242 0.46 19.89 -20.87
CA VAL A 242 -0.52 18.81 -20.95
C VAL A 242 0.25 17.51 -20.92
N TYR A 243 -0.09 16.62 -19.99
CA TYR A 243 0.57 15.33 -19.80
C TYR A 243 -0.49 14.23 -19.86
N ASP A 244 -0.21 13.19 -20.63
CA ASP A 244 -1.04 11.99 -20.69
C ASP A 244 -0.36 10.84 -19.93
N PHE A 245 -1.15 9.90 -19.43
CA PHE A 245 -0.65 8.62 -18.94
C PHE A 245 0.20 7.98 -20.04
N SER A 246 1.39 7.50 -19.68
CA SER A 246 2.25 6.82 -20.63
C SER A 246 2.82 5.53 -20.08
N LEU A 247 2.75 4.48 -20.91
CA LEU A 247 3.48 3.23 -20.69
C LEU A 247 4.41 3.00 -21.87
N MET A 248 5.63 2.55 -21.61
CA MET A 248 6.55 2.11 -22.67
C MET A 248 7.08 0.73 -22.33
N ARG A 249 7.20 -0.13 -23.35
CA ARG A 249 7.72 -1.49 -23.16
C ARG A 249 9.03 -1.71 -23.90
N PHE A 250 9.93 -2.42 -23.24
CA PHE A 250 11.21 -2.84 -23.76
C PHE A 250 11.36 -4.35 -23.66
N ASN A 251 12.02 -4.94 -24.65
CA ASN A 251 12.49 -6.32 -24.58
C ASN A 251 13.52 -6.47 -23.46
N GLU A 252 13.80 -7.71 -23.08
CA GLU A 252 14.78 -8.01 -22.02
C GLU A 252 16.16 -7.39 -22.29
N ASN A 253 16.58 -7.24 -23.55
CA ASN A 253 17.86 -6.61 -23.91
C ASN A 253 17.83 -5.07 -23.93
N GLY A 254 16.67 -4.46 -23.66
CA GLY A 254 16.49 -3.01 -23.66
C GLY A 254 16.18 -2.38 -25.02
N THR A 255 15.91 -3.18 -26.05
CA THR A 255 15.35 -2.64 -27.30
C THR A 255 13.86 -2.33 -27.13
N PRO A 256 13.32 -1.23 -27.67
CA PRO A 256 11.88 -0.96 -27.64
C PRO A 256 11.08 -2.12 -28.24
N ASP A 257 9.96 -2.47 -27.62
CA ASP A 257 9.06 -3.51 -28.12
C ASP A 257 7.95 -2.91 -28.98
N SER A 258 8.09 -3.01 -30.30
CA SER A 258 7.11 -2.50 -31.27
C SER A 258 5.79 -3.29 -31.31
N THR A 259 5.67 -4.39 -30.55
CA THR A 259 4.41 -5.14 -30.46
C THR A 259 3.48 -4.61 -29.36
N PHE A 260 3.96 -3.68 -28.54
CA PHE A 260 3.18 -3.04 -27.49
C PHE A 260 2.46 -1.81 -28.04
N ASN A 261 1.14 -1.87 -28.19
CA ASN A 261 0.30 -0.80 -28.76
C ASN A 261 0.82 -0.20 -30.08
N GLU A 262 1.31 -1.05 -30.99
CA GLU A 262 1.79 -0.75 -32.36
C GLU A 262 3.04 0.15 -32.50
N ASP A 263 3.40 0.99 -31.52
CA ASP A 263 4.59 1.87 -31.56
C ASP A 263 5.50 1.76 -30.32
N GLY A 264 5.17 0.87 -29.38
CA GLY A 264 5.90 0.67 -28.13
C GLY A 264 5.57 1.69 -27.03
N ILE A 265 4.68 2.65 -27.31
CA ILE A 265 4.32 3.76 -26.42
C ILE A 265 2.79 3.90 -26.33
N VAL A 266 2.25 3.58 -25.16
CA VAL A 266 0.86 3.86 -24.84
C VAL A 266 0.73 5.33 -24.42
N ARG A 267 -0.35 5.98 -24.88
CA ARG A 267 -0.76 7.32 -24.46
C ARG A 267 -2.24 7.29 -24.16
N THR A 268 -2.61 7.57 -22.91
CA THR A 268 -4.01 7.60 -22.47
C THR A 268 -4.30 8.98 -21.92
N SER A 269 -5.12 9.73 -22.66
CA SER A 269 -5.63 11.03 -22.24
C SER A 269 -6.99 10.81 -21.57
N ILE A 270 -7.08 11.13 -20.29
CA ILE A 270 -8.30 10.91 -19.48
C ILE A 270 -9.13 12.19 -19.46
N ASN A 271 -8.47 13.34 -19.33
CA ASN A 271 -9.04 14.68 -19.46
C ASN A 271 -8.11 15.56 -20.31
N GLN A 272 -8.43 16.85 -20.47
CA GLN A 272 -7.68 17.75 -21.37
C GLN A 272 -6.33 18.27 -20.81
N TRP A 273 -5.88 17.81 -19.64
CA TRP A 273 -4.80 18.42 -18.87
C TRP A 273 -3.72 17.45 -18.43
N VAL A 274 -3.66 17.10 -17.14
CA VAL A 274 -2.51 16.40 -16.55
C VAL A 274 -2.97 15.08 -16.00
N ASP A 275 -2.43 14.03 -16.60
CA ASP A 275 -2.58 12.65 -16.21
C ASP A 275 -1.17 12.10 -15.96
N GLN A 276 -0.91 11.58 -14.76
CA GLN A 276 0.36 10.91 -14.44
C GLN A 276 0.14 9.57 -13.76
N ILE A 277 0.82 8.55 -14.26
CA ILE A 277 0.96 7.27 -13.56
C ILE A 277 1.97 7.46 -12.42
N SER A 278 1.60 7.10 -11.21
CA SER A 278 2.49 7.07 -10.05
C SER A 278 3.13 5.70 -9.86
N GLN A 279 2.34 4.62 -10.02
CA GLN A 279 2.82 3.25 -9.86
C GLN A 279 2.06 2.25 -10.74
N LEU A 280 2.74 1.17 -11.13
CA LEU A 280 2.27 0.03 -11.88
C LEU A 280 2.23 -1.24 -11.02
N ALA A 281 1.35 -2.17 -11.38
CA ALA A 281 1.36 -3.53 -10.87
C ALA A 281 0.94 -4.52 -11.97
N ILE A 282 1.52 -5.73 -11.98
CA ILE A 282 1.17 -6.79 -12.93
C ILE A 282 0.20 -7.78 -12.28
N GLN A 283 -0.95 -8.00 -12.91
CA GLN A 283 -1.89 -9.05 -12.52
C GLN A 283 -1.37 -10.43 -12.96
N PRO A 284 -1.79 -11.53 -12.30
CA PRO A 284 -1.37 -12.89 -12.67
C PRO A 284 -1.70 -13.32 -14.10
N ASP A 285 -2.67 -12.65 -14.74
CA ASP A 285 -3.06 -12.88 -16.15
C ASP A 285 -2.24 -12.03 -17.14
N GLY A 286 -1.22 -11.30 -16.68
CA GLY A 286 -0.35 -10.46 -17.51
C GLY A 286 -0.87 -9.05 -17.75
N LYS A 287 -2.10 -8.72 -17.32
CA LYS A 287 -2.62 -7.35 -17.41
C LYS A 287 -1.87 -6.40 -16.47
N ILE A 288 -1.85 -5.13 -16.84
CA ILE A 288 -1.10 -4.08 -16.17
C ILE A 288 -2.08 -3.12 -15.52
N ILE A 289 -2.02 -2.99 -14.19
CA ILE A 289 -2.71 -1.94 -13.44
C ILE A 289 -1.80 -0.71 -13.37
N ALA A 290 -2.34 0.45 -13.65
CA ALA A 290 -1.67 1.74 -13.48
C ALA A 290 -2.49 2.61 -12.53
N ALA A 291 -1.90 3.03 -11.41
CA ALA A 291 -2.52 3.98 -10.49
C ALA A 291 -1.81 5.32 -10.56
N GLY A 292 -2.58 6.39 -10.44
CA GLY A 292 -2.07 7.74 -10.49
C GLY A 292 -3.12 8.79 -10.21
N TYR A 293 -3.00 9.91 -10.89
CA TYR A 293 -3.94 11.01 -10.77
C TYR A 293 -4.18 11.68 -12.12
N THR A 294 -5.36 12.24 -12.24
CA THR A 294 -5.90 12.89 -13.44
C THR A 294 -6.47 14.24 -13.01
N ASN A 295 -6.43 15.27 -13.84
CA ASN A 295 -7.13 16.52 -13.51
C ASN A 295 -8.65 16.29 -13.53
N SER A 296 -9.38 16.94 -12.62
CA SER A 296 -10.84 16.82 -12.49
C SER A 296 -11.64 17.23 -13.75
N GLY A 297 -10.98 17.87 -14.74
CA GLY A 297 -11.62 18.29 -15.99
C GLY A 297 -12.45 19.57 -15.85
N ASP A 298 -12.53 20.17 -14.65
CA ASP A 298 -13.15 21.48 -14.46
C ASP A 298 -12.18 22.60 -14.88
N PRO A 299 -12.49 23.40 -15.91
CA PRO A 299 -11.62 24.50 -16.32
C PRO A 299 -11.47 25.60 -15.24
N ASN A 300 -12.28 25.59 -14.18
CA ASN A 300 -12.24 26.55 -13.07
C ASN A 300 -11.56 26.00 -11.81
N HIS A 301 -11.29 24.70 -11.75
CA HIS A 301 -10.61 24.06 -10.60
C HIS A 301 -9.47 23.16 -11.09
N THR A 302 -8.27 23.39 -10.60
CA THR A 302 -7.08 22.63 -11.00
C THR A 302 -6.88 21.35 -10.17
N ASN A 303 -7.94 20.88 -9.52
CA ASN A 303 -7.87 19.78 -8.56
C ASN A 303 -7.65 18.45 -9.29
N TYR A 304 -6.97 17.52 -8.62
CA TYR A 304 -6.71 16.18 -9.14
C TYR A 304 -7.68 15.14 -8.57
N GLU A 305 -8.01 14.15 -9.39
CA GLU A 305 -8.79 12.98 -9.03
C GLU A 305 -7.90 11.74 -9.03
N PHE A 306 -8.21 10.83 -8.12
CA PHE A 306 -7.54 9.55 -7.97
C PHE A 306 -8.00 8.61 -9.08
N VAL A 307 -7.07 7.99 -9.82
CA VAL A 307 -7.43 7.10 -10.92
C VAL A 307 -6.64 5.80 -10.89
N VAL A 308 -7.33 4.72 -11.27
CA VAL A 308 -6.75 3.42 -11.61
C VAL A 308 -7.17 3.05 -13.02
N ALA A 309 -6.23 2.70 -13.88
CA ALA A 309 -6.45 2.23 -15.24
C ALA A 309 -5.95 0.79 -15.38
N ARG A 310 -6.52 0.03 -16.33
CA ARG A 310 -6.00 -1.29 -16.69
C ARG A 310 -5.69 -1.39 -18.18
N TYR A 311 -4.55 -2.01 -18.47
CA TYR A 311 -4.09 -2.32 -19.81
C TYR A 311 -3.95 -3.82 -19.98
N ASN A 312 -4.25 -4.30 -21.18
CA ASN A 312 -3.95 -5.66 -21.59
C ASN A 312 -2.44 -5.88 -21.67
N GLU A 313 -2.03 -7.16 -21.74
CA GLU A 313 -0.61 -7.52 -21.84
C GLU A 313 0.07 -6.87 -23.06
N ASP A 314 -0.66 -6.59 -24.14
CA ASP A 314 -0.16 -5.93 -25.35
C ASP A 314 -0.16 -4.39 -25.27
N GLY A 315 -0.56 -3.81 -24.14
CA GLY A 315 -0.58 -2.35 -23.91
C GLY A 315 -1.85 -1.65 -24.37
N THR A 316 -2.79 -2.35 -25.02
CA THR A 316 -4.10 -1.77 -25.31
C THR A 316 -4.88 -1.53 -24.01
N LEU A 317 -5.65 -0.44 -23.94
CA LEU A 317 -6.49 -0.16 -22.78
C LEU A 317 -7.59 -1.24 -22.66
N ASP A 318 -7.78 -1.79 -21.46
CA ASP A 318 -8.79 -2.82 -21.21
C ASP A 318 -10.15 -2.20 -20.97
N MET A 319 -10.96 -2.12 -22.02
CA MET A 319 -12.29 -1.47 -22.00
C MET A 319 -13.31 -2.15 -21.07
N ASP A 320 -13.05 -3.37 -20.59
CA ASP A 320 -13.93 -4.08 -19.64
C ASP A 320 -13.62 -3.72 -18.17
N PHE A 321 -12.60 -2.90 -17.91
CA PHE A 321 -12.25 -2.43 -16.57
C PHE A 321 -12.93 -1.10 -16.24
N GLY A 322 -13.65 -1.05 -15.13
CA GLY A 322 -14.32 0.16 -14.66
C GLY A 322 -15.27 0.74 -15.72
N THR A 323 -15.07 2.01 -16.07
CA THR A 323 -15.73 2.67 -17.19
C THR A 323 -14.67 3.04 -18.22
N ASP A 324 -14.78 2.48 -19.43
CA ASP A 324 -13.85 2.75 -20.54
C ASP A 324 -12.36 2.50 -20.19
N GLY A 325 -12.09 1.49 -19.36
CA GLY A 325 -10.74 1.12 -18.92
C GLY A 325 -10.23 1.86 -17.69
N LEU A 326 -11.07 2.70 -17.09
CA LEU A 326 -10.71 3.60 -15.99
C LEU A 326 -11.64 3.45 -14.79
N ALA A 327 -11.07 3.55 -13.60
CA ALA A 327 -11.77 3.74 -12.35
C ALA A 327 -11.30 5.07 -11.74
N VAL A 328 -12.05 6.14 -12.01
CA VAL A 328 -11.82 7.48 -11.45
C VAL A 328 -12.65 7.65 -10.20
N ILE A 329 -12.02 8.04 -9.09
CA ILE A 329 -12.69 8.21 -7.80
C ILE A 329 -12.34 9.55 -7.17
N SER A 330 -13.32 10.13 -6.50
CA SER A 330 -13.15 11.29 -5.62
C SER A 330 -13.39 10.86 -4.15
N PHE A 331 -12.53 11.38 -3.27
CA PHE A 331 -12.63 11.32 -1.82
C PHE A 331 -13.19 12.61 -1.23
N GLY A 332 -13.15 13.72 -1.97
CA GLY A 332 -13.67 15.00 -1.53
C GLY A 332 -13.77 16.02 -2.66
N THR A 333 -13.64 17.30 -2.31
CA THR A 333 -13.72 18.41 -3.27
C THR A 333 -12.37 18.91 -3.76
N GLU A 334 -11.27 18.51 -3.14
CA GLU A 334 -9.92 18.97 -3.46
C GLU A 334 -9.05 17.87 -4.09
N ASP A 335 -7.72 18.02 -4.01
CA ASP A 335 -6.75 17.09 -4.60
C ASP A 335 -6.85 15.70 -3.96
N ASP A 336 -7.11 14.71 -4.81
CA ASP A 336 -7.04 13.28 -4.55
C ASP A 336 -5.99 12.65 -5.47
N ARG A 337 -5.02 11.93 -4.91
CA ARG A 337 -3.97 11.28 -5.70
C ARG A 337 -3.74 9.85 -5.27
N ALA A 338 -3.63 8.94 -6.24
CA ALA A 338 -3.05 7.63 -6.02
C ALA A 338 -1.53 7.71 -6.20
N ASN A 339 -0.79 7.31 -5.18
CA ASN A 339 0.68 7.26 -5.23
C ASN A 339 1.18 5.82 -5.41
N SER A 340 0.40 4.83 -5.00
CA SER A 340 0.83 3.44 -4.99
C SER A 340 -0.33 2.47 -5.18
N VAL A 341 -0.05 1.28 -5.74
CA VAL A 341 -1.02 0.22 -5.98
C VAL A 341 -0.43 -1.16 -5.71
N ALA A 342 -1.23 -2.04 -5.15
CA ALA A 342 -0.90 -3.44 -4.96
C ALA A 342 -2.11 -4.34 -5.24
N ILE A 343 -1.85 -5.59 -5.61
CA ILE A 343 -2.87 -6.58 -5.96
C ILE A 343 -2.89 -7.66 -4.87
N GLN A 344 -4.08 -7.91 -4.30
CA GLN A 344 -4.30 -8.98 -3.35
C GLN A 344 -4.34 -10.34 -4.06
N SER A 345 -4.13 -11.44 -3.32
CA SER A 345 -4.09 -12.80 -3.87
C SER A 345 -5.42 -13.27 -4.48
N ASP A 346 -6.54 -12.64 -4.10
CA ASP A 346 -7.87 -12.87 -4.66
C ASP A 346 -8.16 -12.00 -5.91
N GLY A 347 -7.17 -11.22 -6.36
CA GLY A 347 -7.27 -10.34 -7.52
C GLY A 347 -7.86 -8.96 -7.23
N LYS A 348 -8.28 -8.66 -5.99
CA LYS A 348 -8.69 -7.30 -5.61
C LYS A 348 -7.49 -6.34 -5.72
N ILE A 349 -7.77 -5.10 -6.07
CA ILE A 349 -6.76 -4.06 -6.29
C ILE A 349 -6.88 -3.06 -5.15
N VAL A 350 -5.77 -2.73 -4.51
CA VAL A 350 -5.70 -1.74 -3.44
C VAL A 350 -4.80 -0.61 -3.89
N ALA A 351 -5.32 0.61 -3.87
CA ALA A 351 -4.56 1.80 -4.23
C ALA A 351 -4.56 2.79 -3.06
N VAL A 352 -3.40 3.40 -2.81
CA VAL A 352 -3.13 4.29 -1.68
C VAL A 352 -2.56 5.61 -2.18
N GLY A 353 -2.94 6.69 -1.50
CA GLY A 353 -2.28 7.97 -1.61
C GLY A 353 -2.79 8.93 -0.56
N TYR A 354 -3.20 10.13 -0.98
CA TYR A 354 -3.78 11.12 -0.10
C TYR A 354 -5.00 11.80 -0.71
N THR A 355 -5.83 12.34 0.16
CA THR A 355 -6.90 13.29 -0.16
C THR A 355 -6.64 14.57 0.62
N SER A 356 -7.11 15.70 0.12
CA SER A 356 -6.93 16.99 0.78
C SER A 356 -8.24 17.72 1.01
N SER A 357 -8.21 18.65 1.96
CA SER A 357 -9.24 19.65 2.14
C SER A 357 -8.60 20.95 2.64
N TRP A 358 -8.67 22.03 1.86
CA TRP A 358 -8.10 23.36 2.16
C TRP A 358 -6.68 23.39 2.74
N GLN A 359 -6.50 23.15 4.05
CA GLN A 359 -5.22 23.16 4.75
C GLN A 359 -4.81 21.79 5.32
N GLU A 360 -5.64 20.76 5.09
CA GLU A 360 -5.49 19.44 5.65
C GLU A 360 -5.29 18.40 4.54
N SER A 361 -4.51 17.34 4.83
CA SER A 361 -4.43 16.16 3.99
C SER A 361 -4.45 14.90 4.83
N ASP A 362 -5.16 13.87 4.36
CA ASP A 362 -5.28 12.58 5.02
C ASP A 362 -4.74 11.44 4.14
N PHE A 363 -4.32 10.34 4.77
CA PHE A 363 -4.19 9.08 4.04
C PHE A 363 -5.50 8.71 3.36
N ALA A 364 -5.44 8.40 2.06
CA ALA A 364 -6.57 7.89 1.29
C ALA A 364 -6.24 6.48 0.77
N ILE A 365 -7.21 5.56 0.88
CA ILE A 365 -7.08 4.21 0.37
C ILE A 365 -8.41 3.75 -0.25
N ALA A 366 -8.33 3.16 -1.43
CA ALA A 366 -9.46 2.57 -2.12
C ALA A 366 -9.18 1.11 -2.47
N ARG A 367 -10.23 0.30 -2.41
CA ARG A 367 -10.20 -1.08 -2.86
C ARG A 367 -11.20 -1.32 -3.98
N PHE A 368 -10.75 -2.03 -4.99
CA PHE A 368 -11.51 -2.37 -6.18
C PHE A 368 -11.58 -3.89 -6.34
N HIS A 369 -12.69 -4.35 -6.90
CA HIS A 369 -12.80 -5.69 -7.46
C HIS A 369 -11.88 -5.83 -8.70
N PRO A 370 -11.59 -7.06 -9.14
CA PRO A 370 -10.79 -7.29 -10.33
C PRO A 370 -11.33 -6.61 -11.59
N ASP A 371 -12.62 -6.29 -11.66
CA ASP A 371 -13.24 -5.58 -12.79
C ASP A 371 -13.14 -4.04 -12.69
N GLY A 372 -12.49 -3.50 -11.65
CA GLY A 372 -12.33 -2.07 -11.44
C GLY A 372 -13.50 -1.38 -10.75
N SER A 373 -14.58 -2.12 -10.41
CA SER A 373 -15.65 -1.58 -9.57
C SER A 373 -15.19 -1.45 -8.12
N LEU A 374 -15.64 -0.42 -7.39
CA LEU A 374 -15.31 -0.24 -5.97
C LEU A 374 -15.87 -1.37 -5.12
N ASP A 375 -15.05 -1.92 -4.23
CA ASP A 375 -15.46 -2.98 -3.30
C ASP A 375 -16.28 -2.40 -2.14
N SER A 376 -17.58 -2.28 -2.33
CA SER A 376 -18.50 -1.74 -1.33
C SER A 376 -18.51 -2.48 0.01
N GLY A 377 -17.99 -3.72 0.06
CA GLY A 377 -17.84 -4.49 1.30
C GLY A 377 -16.65 -4.07 2.16
N TRP A 378 -15.83 -3.14 1.69
CA TRP A 378 -14.63 -2.65 2.37
C TRP A 378 -14.72 -1.15 2.67
N GLY A 379 -14.65 -0.79 3.95
CA GLY A 379 -14.76 0.60 4.37
C GLY A 379 -16.13 1.20 4.05
N ILE A 380 -16.14 2.46 3.62
CA ILE A 380 -17.37 3.15 3.20
C ILE A 380 -17.38 3.18 1.68
N GLY A 381 -18.09 2.22 1.07
CA GLY A 381 -18.22 2.15 -0.39
C GLY A 381 -16.90 1.89 -1.11
N GLY A 382 -16.01 1.07 -0.54
CA GLY A 382 -14.69 0.76 -1.10
C GLY A 382 -13.58 1.73 -0.72
N LYS A 383 -13.88 2.74 0.11
CA LYS A 383 -12.97 3.84 0.43
C LYS A 383 -12.76 3.99 1.94
N LEU A 384 -11.57 4.41 2.33
CA LEU A 384 -11.24 4.87 3.69
C LEU A 384 -10.33 6.09 3.62
N THR A 385 -10.50 6.97 4.61
CA THR A 385 -9.52 7.98 4.99
C THR A 385 -9.00 7.68 6.40
N THR A 386 -7.71 7.92 6.65
CA THR A 386 -7.10 7.69 7.96
C THR A 386 -6.30 8.92 8.38
N ASP A 387 -6.91 9.72 9.26
CA ASP A 387 -6.27 10.89 9.89
C ASP A 387 -5.38 10.47 11.07
N PHE A 388 -4.19 11.08 11.17
CA PHE A 388 -3.27 10.96 12.29
C PHE A 388 -3.49 12.00 13.42
N ASN A 389 -4.57 12.77 13.35
CA ASN A 389 -4.84 14.01 14.09
C ASN A 389 -3.77 15.06 13.81
N SER A 390 -3.43 15.22 12.52
CA SER A 390 -2.38 16.12 12.07
C SER A 390 -2.89 17.03 10.96
N SER A 391 -2.20 18.13 10.68
CA SER A 391 -2.62 18.96 9.53
C SER A 391 -2.23 18.30 8.21
N ARG A 392 -1.17 17.49 8.18
CA ARG A 392 -0.72 16.88 6.93
C ARG A 392 -0.27 15.45 7.19
N ASP A 393 -1.09 14.53 6.74
CA ASP A 393 -0.72 13.15 6.53
C ASP A 393 -1.14 12.65 5.14
N GLY A 394 -0.50 11.58 4.68
CA GLY A 394 -0.71 11.09 3.33
C GLY A 394 0.10 9.85 3.01
N GLY A 395 -0.52 8.92 2.30
CA GLY A 395 0.09 7.68 1.84
C GLY A 395 0.92 7.87 0.57
N TYR A 396 1.99 7.09 0.47
CA TYR A 396 2.94 7.10 -0.64
C TYR A 396 3.25 5.70 -1.18
N SER A 397 3.12 4.67 -0.35
CA SER A 397 3.42 3.28 -0.71
C SER A 397 2.44 2.34 -0.03
N VAL A 398 2.12 1.21 -0.68
CA VAL A 398 1.32 0.13 -0.10
C VAL A 398 1.96 -1.23 -0.36
N VAL A 399 1.90 -2.12 0.62
CA VAL A 399 2.27 -3.53 0.48
C VAL A 399 1.20 -4.44 1.08
N ILE A 400 1.06 -5.64 0.53
CA ILE A 400 0.16 -6.68 1.03
C ILE A 400 0.99 -7.72 1.76
N GLN A 401 0.66 -7.98 3.03
CA GLN A 401 1.25 -9.04 3.82
C GLN A 401 0.74 -10.42 3.36
N PRO A 402 1.49 -11.52 3.59
CA PRO A 402 1.07 -12.87 3.19
C PRO A 402 -0.29 -13.31 3.75
N ASP A 403 -0.71 -12.76 4.89
CA ASP A 403 -2.01 -13.00 5.53
C ASP A 403 -3.14 -12.11 4.99
N GLY A 404 -2.87 -11.33 3.94
CA GLY A 404 -3.80 -10.42 3.27
C GLY A 404 -3.89 -9.04 3.90
N LYS A 405 -3.31 -8.79 5.09
CA LYS A 405 -3.30 -7.45 5.70
C LYS A 405 -2.58 -6.45 4.79
N ILE A 406 -3.04 -5.21 4.82
CA ILE A 406 -2.56 -4.14 3.94
C ILE A 406 -1.78 -3.16 4.79
N ILE A 407 -0.55 -2.82 4.41
CA ILE A 407 0.22 -1.77 5.09
C ILE A 407 0.40 -0.61 4.13
N ALA A 408 -0.12 0.55 4.50
CA ALA A 408 0.15 1.82 3.86
C ALA A 408 1.29 2.55 4.58
N PHE A 409 2.17 3.19 3.82
CA PHE A 409 3.29 3.98 4.31
C PHE A 409 3.18 5.41 3.82
N GLY A 410 3.68 6.36 4.60
CA GLY A 410 3.65 7.77 4.24
C GLY A 410 4.26 8.66 5.31
N PHE A 411 3.65 9.83 5.51
CA PHE A 411 4.09 10.78 6.52
C PHE A 411 2.92 11.34 7.34
N THR A 412 3.24 11.95 8.49
CA THR A 412 2.34 12.79 9.28
C THR A 412 3.13 13.94 9.93
N ASP A 413 2.54 15.12 10.09
CA ASP A 413 3.22 16.30 10.61
C ASP A 413 3.07 16.56 12.12
N ASN A 414 2.12 15.97 12.84
CA ASN A 414 1.96 16.06 14.32
C ASN A 414 2.36 17.44 14.95
N GLU A 415 1.99 18.55 14.31
CA GLU A 415 2.35 19.94 14.71
C GLU A 415 3.87 20.25 14.79
N GLY A 416 4.72 19.48 14.10
CA GLY A 416 6.18 19.59 14.07
C GLY A 416 6.81 19.15 12.74
N PRO A 417 8.10 18.74 12.72
CA PRO A 417 8.70 18.13 11.54
C PRO A 417 7.96 16.84 11.15
N LEU A 418 7.89 16.55 9.84
CA LEU A 418 7.28 15.32 9.33
C LEU A 418 7.86 14.08 10.03
N ASN A 419 7.03 13.06 10.21
CA ASN A 419 7.42 11.76 10.74
C ASN A 419 7.05 10.66 9.76
N PHE A 420 7.78 9.55 9.78
CA PHE A 420 7.32 8.34 9.10
C PHE A 420 6.00 7.89 9.72
N ALA A 421 5.03 7.57 8.86
CA ALA A 421 3.72 7.08 9.25
C ALA A 421 3.43 5.75 8.55
N LEU A 422 2.97 4.75 9.31
CA LEU A 422 2.45 3.50 8.76
C LEU A 422 1.06 3.24 9.32
N VAL A 423 0.19 2.71 8.48
CA VAL A 423 -1.16 2.26 8.85
C VAL A 423 -1.35 0.83 8.37
N ARG A 424 -1.85 -0.06 9.24
CA ARG A 424 -2.23 -1.41 8.84
C ARG A 424 -3.74 -1.58 8.81
N TYR A 425 -4.24 -2.07 7.68
CA TYR A 425 -5.63 -2.40 7.46
C TYR A 425 -5.86 -3.93 7.39
N LEU A 426 -7.04 -4.35 7.83
CA LEU A 426 -7.53 -5.71 7.71
C LEU A 426 -8.04 -5.96 6.27
N PRO A 427 -7.84 -7.17 5.74
CA PRO A 427 -8.29 -7.53 4.41
C PRO A 427 -9.80 -7.63 4.29
N GLU A 428 -10.57 -7.70 5.37
CA GLU A 428 -12.04 -7.73 5.27
C GLU A 428 -12.64 -7.04 6.48
N LEU A 429 -13.88 -6.58 6.33
CA LEU A 429 -14.67 -6.03 7.42
C LEU A 429 -15.02 -7.17 8.39
N PHE A 430 -14.25 -7.28 9.46
CA PHE A 430 -14.65 -8.12 10.59
C PHE A 430 -15.73 -7.36 11.36
N MET A 431 -17.01 -7.61 11.06
CA MET A 431 -18.15 -7.11 11.87
C MET A 431 -18.25 -7.80 13.25
N GLY A 432 -17.14 -8.33 13.78
CA GLY A 432 -17.02 -8.74 15.16
C GLY A 432 -16.46 -7.60 15.98
N VAL A 433 -16.98 -7.40 17.20
CA VAL A 433 -16.28 -6.58 18.18
C VAL A 433 -14.92 -7.24 18.42
N LEU A 434 -13.84 -6.59 17.98
CA LEU A 434 -12.44 -7.02 18.13
C LEU A 434 -11.93 -6.96 19.59
N ASP A 435 -12.82 -7.11 20.58
CA ASP A 435 -12.47 -7.08 22.01
C ASP A 435 -12.35 -8.49 22.64
N PHE A 436 -12.27 -9.54 21.82
CA PHE A 436 -11.89 -10.85 22.33
C PHE A 436 -10.72 -11.46 21.56
N SER A 437 -9.57 -10.80 21.61
CA SER A 437 -8.28 -11.31 21.13
C SER A 437 -7.61 -12.31 22.10
N ALA A 438 -8.27 -12.67 23.20
CA ALA A 438 -7.69 -13.53 24.23
C ALA A 438 -7.65 -15.02 23.86
N VAL A 439 -8.38 -15.43 22.82
CA VAL A 439 -8.50 -16.82 22.38
C VAL A 439 -8.01 -16.98 20.93
N HIS A 440 -7.14 -17.96 20.69
CA HIS A 440 -6.67 -18.38 19.36
C HIS A 440 -6.65 -19.91 19.21
N ASP A 441 -6.19 -20.42 18.06
CA ASP A 441 -6.09 -21.86 17.72
C ASP A 441 -7.38 -22.66 17.93
N ILE A 442 -8.52 -22.10 17.50
CA ILE A 442 -9.82 -22.71 17.73
C ILE A 442 -10.06 -23.84 16.73
N LEU A 443 -10.30 -25.06 17.23
CA LEU A 443 -10.62 -26.24 16.42
C LEU A 443 -11.88 -26.93 16.96
N ILE A 444 -12.83 -27.24 16.07
CA ILE A 444 -14.06 -27.97 16.40
C ILE A 444 -14.14 -29.24 15.57
N TYR A 445 -14.29 -30.39 16.24
CA TYR A 445 -14.44 -31.67 15.56
C TYR A 445 -15.22 -32.72 16.36
N PRO A 446 -15.96 -33.62 15.70
CA PRO A 446 -16.23 -33.62 14.26
C PRO A 446 -17.15 -32.45 13.86
N ASN A 447 -16.93 -31.92 12.67
CA ASN A 447 -17.84 -30.98 12.00
C ASN A 447 -18.04 -31.52 10.57
N PRO A 448 -19.20 -32.10 10.21
CA PRO A 448 -20.48 -31.99 10.91
C PRO A 448 -20.58 -32.72 12.26
N ILE A 449 -21.33 -32.12 13.18
CA ILE A 449 -21.59 -32.61 14.55
C ILE A 449 -22.79 -33.55 14.51
N GLN A 450 -22.66 -34.74 15.10
CA GLN A 450 -23.81 -35.65 15.29
C GLN A 450 -24.46 -35.45 16.66
N GLU A 451 -23.75 -35.71 17.74
CA GLU A 451 -24.26 -35.48 19.11
C GLU A 451 -23.21 -34.81 19.98
N ASN A 452 -21.94 -35.19 19.83
CA ASN A 452 -20.84 -34.65 20.61
C ASN A 452 -19.80 -34.02 19.69
N PHE A 453 -19.16 -32.97 20.20
CA PHE A 453 -18.01 -32.36 19.55
C PHE A 453 -16.96 -31.98 20.59
N VAL A 454 -15.72 -31.87 20.12
CA VAL A 454 -14.58 -31.35 20.87
C VAL A 454 -14.34 -29.92 20.40
N LEU A 455 -14.15 -29.02 21.35
CA LEU A 455 -13.65 -27.67 21.16
C LEU A 455 -12.24 -27.59 21.74
N GLU A 456 -11.25 -27.34 20.89
CA GLU A 456 -9.90 -26.96 21.29
C GLU A 456 -9.70 -25.47 21.08
N TYR A 457 -9.00 -24.79 22.01
CA TYR A 457 -8.69 -23.37 21.94
C TYR A 457 -7.54 -23.02 22.89
N THR A 458 -6.78 -21.96 22.59
CA THR A 458 -5.68 -21.47 23.44
C THR A 458 -5.99 -20.08 23.98
N LEU A 459 -5.84 -19.90 25.30
CA LEU A 459 -5.97 -18.61 25.98
C LEU A 459 -4.61 -17.94 26.18
N ILE A 460 -4.48 -16.66 25.84
CA ILE A 460 -3.25 -15.87 26.07
C ILE A 460 -3.17 -15.29 27.49
N LYS A 461 -4.29 -15.27 28.22
CA LYS A 461 -4.39 -14.84 29.63
C LYS A 461 -5.57 -15.53 30.30
N ASP A 462 -5.64 -15.46 31.63
CA ASP A 462 -6.76 -15.99 32.40
C ASP A 462 -8.05 -15.23 32.05
N GLU A 463 -9.12 -15.96 31.77
CA GLU A 463 -10.39 -15.40 31.29
C GLU A 463 -11.60 -16.09 31.91
N THR A 464 -12.75 -15.41 31.91
CA THR A 464 -14.03 -16.00 32.31
C THR A 464 -14.95 -16.08 31.11
N LEU A 465 -15.23 -17.31 30.66
CA LEU A 465 -15.86 -17.59 29.38
C LEU A 465 -17.30 -18.08 29.51
N THR A 466 -18.11 -17.71 28.53
CA THR A 466 -19.40 -18.33 28.22
C THR A 466 -19.31 -18.94 26.83
N ILE A 467 -19.70 -20.20 26.70
CA ILE A 467 -19.71 -20.95 25.44
C ILE A 467 -21.13 -21.37 25.17
N GLU A 468 -21.68 -20.99 24.02
CA GLU A 468 -23.06 -21.27 23.64
C GLU A 468 -23.18 -21.63 22.15
N ILE A 469 -24.24 -22.37 21.82
CA ILE A 469 -24.72 -22.58 20.47
C ILE A 469 -25.75 -21.50 20.17
N VAL A 470 -25.58 -20.78 19.07
CA VAL A 470 -26.51 -19.77 18.59
C VAL A 470 -26.96 -20.08 17.17
N ASP A 471 -28.18 -19.67 16.82
CA ASP A 471 -28.69 -19.76 15.45
C ASP A 471 -28.09 -18.66 14.54
N MET A 472 -28.38 -18.75 13.24
CA MET A 472 -27.93 -17.77 12.24
C MET A 472 -28.55 -16.36 12.43
N PHE A 473 -29.56 -16.23 13.29
CA PHE A 473 -30.15 -14.94 13.68
C PHE A 473 -29.58 -14.41 15.01
N GLY A 474 -28.59 -15.09 15.58
CA GLY A 474 -27.89 -14.71 16.80
C GLY A 474 -28.61 -15.07 18.10
N ARG A 475 -29.69 -15.87 18.06
CA ARG A 475 -30.42 -16.31 19.26
C ARG A 475 -29.70 -17.49 19.91
N SER A 476 -29.55 -17.45 21.23
CA SER A 476 -28.98 -18.56 22.00
C SER A 476 -29.92 -19.77 21.97
N ILE A 477 -29.41 -20.89 21.49
CA ILE A 477 -30.11 -22.18 21.37
C ILE A 477 -29.76 -23.08 22.55
N GLN A 478 -28.47 -23.13 22.93
CA GLN A 478 -28.00 -23.96 24.04
C GLN A 478 -26.74 -23.34 24.67
N VAL A 479 -26.75 -23.12 25.98
CA VAL A 479 -25.54 -22.71 26.72
C VAL A 479 -24.78 -23.95 27.16
N LEU A 480 -23.52 -24.08 26.72
CA LEU A 480 -22.65 -25.22 26.98
C LEU A 480 -21.78 -25.01 28.22
N ALA A 481 -21.31 -23.79 28.41
CA ALA A 481 -20.60 -23.35 29.60
C ALA A 481 -20.97 -21.89 29.89
N SER A 482 -21.19 -21.53 31.15
CA SER A 482 -21.59 -20.18 31.53
C SER A 482 -20.67 -19.62 32.60
N ARG A 483 -19.97 -18.53 32.28
CA ARG A 483 -19.06 -17.81 33.18
C ARG A 483 -18.05 -18.72 33.88
N VAL A 484 -17.41 -19.60 33.12
CA VAL A 484 -16.38 -20.52 33.63
C VAL A 484 -15.02 -19.87 33.52
N SER A 485 -14.30 -19.75 34.64
CA SER A 485 -12.92 -19.24 34.63
C SER A 485 -11.95 -20.29 34.09
N LYS A 486 -11.07 -19.87 33.19
CA LYS A 486 -10.08 -20.69 32.50
C LYS A 486 -8.72 -20.01 32.61
N LEU A 487 -7.68 -20.79 32.89
CA LEU A 487 -6.31 -20.32 32.98
C LEU A 487 -5.71 -20.12 31.58
N THR A 488 -4.66 -19.31 31.52
CA THR A 488 -3.79 -19.15 30.35
C THR A 488 -3.28 -20.51 29.84
N GLY A 489 -3.24 -20.71 28.53
CA GLY A 489 -2.75 -21.93 27.88
C GLY A 489 -3.83 -22.68 27.07
N PRO A 490 -3.50 -23.88 26.55
CA PRO A 490 -4.40 -24.67 25.71
C PRO A 490 -5.51 -25.35 26.52
N HIS A 491 -6.71 -25.38 25.94
CA HIS A 491 -7.90 -26.03 26.47
C HIS A 491 -8.48 -27.00 25.45
N LYS A 492 -9.04 -28.10 25.95
CA LYS A 492 -9.74 -29.12 25.16
C LYS A 492 -10.95 -29.57 25.93
N GLU A 493 -12.13 -29.29 25.39
CA GLU A 493 -13.41 -29.55 26.06
C GLU A 493 -14.34 -30.34 25.15
N SER A 494 -15.11 -31.26 25.73
CA SER A 494 -16.11 -32.04 25.00
C SER A 494 -17.49 -31.54 25.38
N PHE A 495 -18.31 -31.26 24.37
CA PHE A 495 -19.66 -30.75 24.51
C PHE A 495 -20.67 -31.65 23.80
N HIS A 496 -21.91 -31.61 24.29
CA HIS A 496 -23.04 -32.35 23.74
C HIS A 496 -24.07 -31.37 23.16
N LEU A 497 -24.38 -31.52 21.88
CA LEU A 497 -25.55 -30.89 21.26
C LEU A 497 -26.76 -31.79 21.51
N GLY A 498 -27.79 -31.24 22.15
CA GLY A 498 -29.01 -31.97 22.44
C GLY A 498 -29.70 -32.46 21.16
N LYS A 499 -30.37 -33.62 21.24
CA LYS A 499 -31.14 -34.22 20.13
C LYS A 499 -32.30 -33.34 19.63
N GLU A 500 -32.71 -32.39 20.46
CA GLU A 500 -33.74 -31.40 20.17
C GLU A 500 -33.30 -30.35 19.12
N ILE A 501 -31.99 -30.20 18.91
CA ILE A 501 -31.43 -29.27 17.93
C ILE A 501 -31.53 -29.89 16.54
N LEU A 502 -32.32 -29.26 15.67
CA LEU A 502 -32.54 -29.71 14.30
C LEU A 502 -31.25 -29.69 13.47
N PRO A 503 -31.12 -30.53 12.44
CA PRO A 503 -30.03 -30.43 11.48
C PRO A 503 -29.99 -29.05 10.81
N GLY A 504 -28.80 -28.46 10.68
CA GLY A 504 -28.65 -27.10 10.16
C GLY A 504 -27.30 -26.44 10.40
N ASN A 505 -27.19 -25.17 9.99
CA ASN A 505 -26.03 -24.34 10.27
C ASN A 505 -26.23 -23.60 11.59
N TYR A 506 -25.24 -23.69 12.47
CA TYR A 506 -25.21 -23.03 13.76
C TYR A 506 -23.87 -22.34 13.97
N VAL A 507 -23.77 -21.59 15.06
CA VAL A 507 -22.53 -20.94 15.49
C VAL A 507 -22.23 -21.34 16.93
N VAL A 508 -21.01 -21.80 17.19
CA VAL A 508 -20.46 -21.85 18.54
C VAL A 508 -19.92 -20.45 18.85
N ARG A 509 -20.50 -19.79 19.84
CA ARG A 509 -20.04 -18.49 20.35
C ARG A 509 -19.26 -18.69 21.64
N ILE A 510 -18.04 -18.16 21.68
CA ILE A 510 -17.20 -18.07 22.88
C ILE A 510 -17.14 -16.59 23.26
N SER A 511 -17.57 -16.22 24.46
CA SER A 511 -17.66 -14.84 24.90
C SER A 511 -17.14 -14.62 26.31
N ASN A 512 -16.71 -13.40 26.62
CA ASN A 512 -16.48 -12.92 27.97
C ASN A 512 -17.27 -11.60 28.20
N GLN A 513 -16.94 -10.84 29.23
CA GLN A 513 -17.58 -9.55 29.52
C GLN A 513 -17.21 -8.42 28.54
N HIS A 514 -16.21 -8.63 27.67
CA HIS A 514 -15.65 -7.63 26.76
C HIS A 514 -15.98 -7.91 25.28
N GLY A 515 -16.21 -9.16 24.88
CA GLY A 515 -16.52 -9.49 23.49
C GLY A 515 -16.84 -10.97 23.25
N SER A 516 -16.88 -11.36 21.98
CA SER A 516 -17.14 -12.75 21.57
C SER A 516 -16.50 -13.14 20.24
N ILE A 517 -16.06 -14.40 20.12
CA ILE A 517 -15.71 -15.07 18.86
C ILE A 517 -16.83 -16.03 18.46
N ASN A 518 -17.11 -16.11 17.16
CA ASN A 518 -18.16 -16.94 16.57
C ASN A 518 -17.55 -17.93 15.57
N ILE A 519 -17.79 -19.23 15.73
CA ILE A 519 -17.31 -20.29 14.83
C ILE A 519 -18.50 -21.02 14.22
N LYS A 520 -18.57 -21.09 12.89
CA LYS A 520 -19.64 -21.80 12.18
C LYS A 520 -19.49 -23.32 12.33
N VAL A 521 -20.58 -24.00 12.66
CA VAL A 521 -20.67 -25.46 12.76
C VAL A 521 -21.91 -25.99 12.04
N ILE A 522 -21.86 -27.24 11.61
CA ILE A 522 -22.98 -27.93 10.97
C ILE A 522 -23.46 -29.04 11.90
N LYS A 523 -24.77 -29.11 12.17
CA LYS A 523 -25.43 -30.22 12.85
C LYS A 523 -26.04 -31.14 11.79
N GLU A 524 -25.65 -32.42 11.81
CA GLU A 524 -26.25 -33.49 10.99
C GLU A 524 -27.51 -34.08 11.61
#